data_AF-A0AA40IUB9-F1
#
_entry.id   AF-A0AA40IUB9-F1
#
_cell.length_a   1.000
_cell.length_b   1.000
_cell.length_c   1.000
_cell.angle_alpha   90.00
_cell.angle_beta   90.00
_cell.angle_gamma   90.00
#
_symmetry.space_group_name_H-M   'P 1'
#
loop_
_entity.id
_entity.type
_entity.pdbx_description
1 polymer ?
#
loop_
_entity_poly.entity_id
_entity_poly.type
_entity_poly.pdbx_seq_one_letter_code
_entity_poly.pdbx_strand_id
1 'polypeptide(L)'
;MKIEVGNRLDRHWFMPFCNNKEIDRIVSPKNASDFLLQEKANIVADNMRYLRVYMNKARIFPNWSFEKSFSNHHYQEVIKNLTADDKSNCKSITFGDMFSNDVNGYAIKNPIWGRIICLNESLQFFMKFCNLALFNFNQDVPKKIRLNSLRIAIRIILKQEAMDFFMDPRGIVPKDVGIAIHAPIKYELQYIAGHEFAHYLCEHFNDRNICPKKMLSIGETEYLRPIYNTSQKQEVEADIASINRPEYSSEEYSKILEGALIWFISLELSETAQYIISPPSSYSIKTHPSAQERFINLLENTNMPVDFNMGVIHKIQENAKWLKELLEEDLSFNYDLYDFYGSVYLDKPNTKWRGKKLIDRVDYY
;
A
#
# COMPACT_ATOMS: atom_id res chain seq x y z
N MET A 1 30.09 -0.86 3.02
CA MET A 1 29.31 0.34 3.39
C MET A 1 28.53 0.00 4.66
N LYS A 2 28.88 0.59 5.81
CA LYS A 2 28.11 0.41 7.05
C LYS A 2 26.83 1.25 6.90
N ILE A 3 25.69 0.59 6.78
CA ILE A 3 24.38 1.24 6.84
C ILE A 3 24.11 1.43 8.33
N GLU A 4 24.53 2.56 8.88
CA GLU A 4 24.12 2.97 10.23
C GLU A 4 22.69 3.49 10.13
N VAL A 5 21.74 2.64 10.49
CA VAL A 5 20.40 3.10 10.87
C VAL A 5 20.59 3.85 12.19
N GLY A 6 20.18 5.12 12.24
CA GLY A 6 20.24 5.91 13.47
C GLY A 6 19.47 5.20 14.58
N ASN A 7 20.17 4.47 15.44
CA ASN A 7 19.55 3.75 16.55
C ASN A 7 19.15 4.78 17.61
N ARG A 8 17.88 5.21 17.60
CA ARG A 8 17.28 5.93 18.73
C ARG A 8 17.07 4.93 19.87
N LEU A 9 18.04 4.83 20.75
CA LEU A 9 17.97 3.98 21.95
C LEU A 9 17.18 4.62 23.10
N ASP A 10 16.77 5.89 22.96
CA ASP A 10 16.07 6.59 24.03
C ASP A 10 14.57 6.26 24.04
N ARG A 11 14.18 5.55 25.09
CA ARG A 11 12.81 5.08 25.39
C ARG A 11 11.76 6.18 25.32
N HIS A 12 12.12 7.41 25.68
CA HIS A 12 11.18 8.54 25.77
C HIS A 12 10.50 8.85 24.44
N TRP A 13 11.15 8.59 23.31
CA TRP A 13 10.58 8.82 21.98
C TRP A 13 9.37 7.94 21.66
N PHE A 14 9.30 6.75 22.27
CA PHE A 14 8.26 5.75 21.98
C PHE A 14 7.13 5.75 23.01
N MET A 15 7.36 6.28 24.21
CA MET A 15 6.35 6.38 25.28
C MET A 15 4.99 6.98 24.85
N PRO A 16 4.93 7.98 23.96
CA PRO A 16 3.64 8.58 23.59
C PRO A 16 2.70 7.65 22.83
N PHE A 17 3.22 6.57 22.22
CA PHE A 17 2.44 5.72 21.31
C PHE A 17 2.74 4.22 21.40
N CYS A 18 3.69 3.76 22.22
CA CYS A 18 3.98 2.35 22.46
C CYS A 18 3.72 1.97 23.92
N ASN A 19 3.39 0.71 24.19
CA ASN A 19 3.37 0.19 25.55
C ASN A 19 4.78 -0.24 26.02
N ASN A 20 4.99 -0.37 27.34
CA ASN A 20 6.32 -0.68 27.91
C ASN A 20 6.95 -1.96 27.34
N LYS A 21 6.16 -3.00 27.08
CA LYS A 21 6.66 -4.27 26.53
C LYS A 21 7.17 -4.11 25.09
N GLU A 22 6.48 -3.29 24.30
CA GLU A 22 6.92 -2.93 22.94
C GLU A 22 8.20 -2.10 23.00
N ILE A 23 8.30 -1.12 23.89
CA ILE A 23 9.50 -0.27 24.06
C ILE A 23 10.73 -1.12 24.40
N ASP A 24 10.60 -2.11 25.28
CA ASP A 24 11.70 -3.02 25.62
C ASP A 24 12.21 -3.79 24.40
N ARG A 25 11.30 -4.26 23.54
CA ARG A 25 11.61 -4.96 22.28
C ARG A 25 12.22 -4.03 21.23
N ILE A 26 11.77 -2.78 21.17
CA ILE A 26 12.27 -1.76 20.25
C ILE A 26 13.71 -1.37 20.59
N VAL A 27 14.03 -1.16 21.87
CA VAL A 27 15.38 -0.73 22.29
C VAL A 27 16.39 -1.88 22.22
N SER A 28 15.95 -3.12 22.38
CA SER A 28 16.82 -4.30 22.30
C SER A 28 16.13 -5.43 21.50
N PRO A 29 16.15 -5.36 20.16
CA PRO A 29 15.54 -6.39 19.32
C PRO A 29 16.21 -7.76 19.49
N LYS A 30 15.42 -8.81 19.72
CA LYS A 30 15.93 -10.18 19.91
C LYS A 30 15.59 -11.14 18.77
N ASN A 31 14.71 -10.72 17.87
CA ASN A 31 14.26 -11.49 16.72
C ASN A 31 13.83 -10.55 15.58
N ALA A 32 13.49 -11.15 14.44
CA ALA A 32 13.06 -10.42 13.24
C ALA A 32 11.77 -9.61 13.44
N SER A 33 10.83 -10.09 14.25
CA SER A 33 9.60 -9.36 14.58
C SER A 33 9.89 -8.14 15.45
N ASP A 34 10.81 -8.24 16.42
CA ASP A 34 11.25 -7.10 17.23
C ASP A 34 11.97 -6.06 16.36
N PHE A 35 12.79 -6.50 15.41
CA PHE A 35 13.44 -5.61 14.45
C PHE A 35 12.41 -4.88 13.57
N LEU A 36 11.41 -5.59 13.03
CA LEU A 36 10.34 -4.96 12.27
C LEU A 36 9.54 -3.97 13.13
N LEU A 37 9.28 -4.29 14.40
CA LEU A 37 8.63 -3.37 15.34
C LEU A 37 9.47 -2.11 15.58
N GLN A 38 10.79 -2.26 15.73
CA GLN A 38 11.73 -1.15 15.86
C GLN A 38 11.67 -0.23 14.62
N GLU A 39 11.69 -0.81 13.43
CA GLU A 39 11.60 -0.06 12.17
C GLU A 39 10.32 0.77 12.09
N LYS A 40 9.17 0.14 12.36
CA LYS A 40 7.86 0.83 12.40
C LYS A 40 7.90 2.00 13.40
N ALA A 41 8.44 1.78 14.59
CA ALA A 41 8.46 2.78 15.65
C ALA A 41 9.38 3.97 15.33
N ASN A 42 10.56 3.71 14.76
CA ASN A 42 11.49 4.76 14.33
C ASN A 42 10.86 5.66 13.26
N ILE A 43 10.20 5.07 12.26
CA ILE A 43 9.52 5.82 11.19
C ILE A 43 8.41 6.72 11.76
N VAL A 44 7.61 6.19 12.69
CA VAL A 44 6.53 6.95 13.33
C VAL A 44 7.09 8.06 14.22
N ALA A 45 8.16 7.81 14.98
CA ALA A 45 8.79 8.79 15.85
C ALA A 45 9.45 9.94 15.06
N ASP A 46 9.97 9.67 13.87
CA ASP A 46 10.62 10.68 13.03
C ASP A 46 9.63 11.56 12.27
N ASN A 47 8.40 11.10 12.04
CA ASN A 47 7.40 11.85 11.30
C ASN A 47 6.31 12.41 12.22
N MET A 48 6.29 13.73 12.39
CA MET A 48 5.33 14.40 13.28
C MET A 48 3.85 14.11 12.96
N ARG A 49 3.48 13.87 11.70
CA ARG A 49 2.10 13.52 11.34
C ARG A 49 1.78 12.08 11.75
N TYR A 50 2.68 11.13 11.48
CA TYR A 50 2.53 9.75 11.97
C TYR A 50 2.48 9.71 13.49
N LEU A 51 3.42 10.39 14.16
CA LEU A 51 3.46 10.47 15.62
C LEU A 51 2.12 10.95 16.19
N ARG A 52 1.56 12.04 15.66
CA ARG A 52 0.23 12.55 16.08
C ARG A 52 -0.87 11.51 15.90
N VAL A 53 -0.91 10.83 14.76
CA VAL A 53 -1.90 9.78 14.50
C VAL A 53 -1.80 8.67 15.53
N TYR A 54 -0.62 8.13 15.76
CA TYR A 54 -0.43 6.98 16.66
C TYR A 54 -0.59 7.37 18.14
N MET A 55 -0.21 8.59 18.52
CA MET A 55 -0.54 9.14 19.84
C MET A 55 -2.06 9.25 20.05
N ASN A 56 -2.78 9.73 19.03
CA ASN A 56 -4.23 9.87 19.12
C ASN A 56 -4.92 8.49 19.20
N LYS A 57 -4.50 7.53 18.36
CA LYS A 57 -4.95 6.13 18.46
C LYS A 57 -4.68 5.54 19.86
N ALA A 58 -3.48 5.73 20.39
CA ALA A 58 -3.09 5.22 21.72
C ALA A 58 -3.95 5.77 22.87
N ARG A 59 -4.46 7.00 22.73
CA ARG A 59 -5.36 7.63 23.71
C ARG A 59 -6.79 7.13 23.62
N ILE A 60 -7.29 6.88 22.39
CA ILE A 60 -8.69 6.53 22.15
C ILE A 60 -8.95 5.04 22.40
N PHE A 61 -8.02 4.16 22.01
CA PHE A 61 -8.25 2.72 22.07
C PHE A 61 -7.80 2.12 23.42
N PRO A 62 -8.70 1.41 24.14
CA PRO A 62 -8.29 0.68 25.33
C PRO A 62 -7.38 -0.50 24.96
N ASN A 63 -6.47 -0.88 25.86
CA ASN A 63 -5.49 -1.96 25.64
C ASN A 63 -4.63 -1.77 24.38
N TRP A 64 -4.25 -0.52 24.12
CA TRP A 64 -3.46 -0.14 22.95
C TRP A 64 -2.17 -0.96 22.79
N SER A 65 -1.92 -1.37 21.55
CA SER A 65 -0.66 -1.98 21.11
C SER A 65 -0.30 -1.38 19.76
N PHE A 66 0.88 -0.76 19.71
CA PHE A 66 1.40 -0.19 18.47
C PHE A 66 1.62 -1.29 17.43
N GLU A 67 2.20 -2.43 17.83
CA GLU A 67 2.46 -3.56 16.94
C GLU A 67 1.18 -4.10 16.30
N LYS A 68 0.14 -4.30 17.12
CA LYS A 68 -1.15 -4.85 16.67
C LYS A 68 -2.03 -3.84 15.93
N SER A 69 -1.62 -2.57 15.87
CA SER A 69 -2.36 -1.55 15.12
C SER A 69 -2.15 -1.64 13.60
N PHE A 70 -1.15 -2.43 13.16
CA PHE A 70 -0.93 -2.81 11.79
C PHE A 70 -1.59 -4.17 11.52
N SER A 71 -2.32 -4.28 10.40
CA SER A 71 -2.96 -5.54 10.04
C SER A 71 -1.90 -6.55 9.55
N ASN A 72 -2.05 -7.81 9.98
CA ASN A 72 -1.29 -8.93 9.41
C ASN A 72 -2.20 -9.92 8.66
N HIS A 73 -3.49 -9.60 8.52
CA HIS A 73 -4.50 -10.54 8.04
C HIS A 73 -4.22 -10.99 6.60
N HIS A 74 -3.85 -10.08 5.71
CA HIS A 74 -3.54 -10.37 4.31
C HIS A 74 -2.37 -11.35 4.15
N TYR A 75 -1.32 -11.25 4.97
CA TYR A 75 -0.23 -12.25 4.95
C TYR A 75 -0.67 -13.60 5.52
N GLN A 76 -1.44 -13.57 6.60
CA GLN A 76 -1.89 -14.78 7.28
C GLN A 76 -2.83 -15.60 6.38
N GLU A 77 -3.73 -14.95 5.63
CA GLU A 77 -4.59 -15.65 4.68
C GLU A 77 -3.82 -16.25 3.51
N VAL A 78 -2.76 -15.59 3.01
CA VAL A 78 -1.86 -16.23 2.02
C VAL A 78 -1.24 -17.49 2.62
N ILE A 79 -0.53 -17.37 3.75
CA ILE A 79 0.20 -18.50 4.36
C ILE A 79 -0.76 -19.64 4.71
N LYS A 80 -1.94 -19.33 5.25
CA LYS A 80 -2.95 -20.32 5.64
C LYS A 80 -3.39 -21.19 4.46
N ASN A 81 -3.46 -20.62 3.27
CA ASN A 81 -3.89 -21.33 2.06
C ASN A 81 -2.72 -21.96 1.27
N LEU A 82 -1.45 -21.80 1.67
CA LEU A 82 -0.34 -22.52 1.02
C LEU A 82 -0.38 -24.04 1.29
N THR A 83 0.38 -24.81 0.52
CA THR A 83 0.63 -26.24 0.81
C THR A 83 1.44 -26.40 2.10
N ALA A 84 1.49 -27.61 2.68
CA ALA A 84 2.29 -27.87 3.89
C ALA A 84 3.78 -27.58 3.68
N ASP A 85 4.31 -27.91 2.51
CA ASP A 85 5.72 -27.68 2.15
C ASP A 85 6.01 -26.19 2.00
N ASP A 86 5.16 -25.45 1.27
CA ASP A 86 5.31 -24.00 1.10
C ASP A 86 5.16 -23.25 2.43
N LYS A 87 4.20 -23.65 3.29
CA LYS A 87 4.11 -23.12 4.66
C LYS A 87 5.41 -23.31 5.41
N SER A 88 6.02 -24.50 5.30
CA SER A 88 7.29 -24.81 5.97
C SER A 88 8.41 -23.92 5.46
N ASN A 89 8.49 -23.70 4.14
CA ASN A 89 9.46 -22.80 3.52
C ASN A 89 9.29 -21.35 4.00
N CYS A 90 8.06 -20.88 4.15
CA CYS A 90 7.75 -19.52 4.61
C CYS A 90 7.91 -19.29 6.12
N LYS A 91 8.12 -20.33 6.96
CA LYS A 91 8.26 -20.17 8.43
C LYS A 91 9.37 -19.20 8.86
N SER A 92 10.41 -19.08 8.04
CA SER A 92 11.56 -18.21 8.32
C SER A 92 11.31 -16.74 7.97
N ILE A 93 10.21 -16.43 7.28
CA ILE A 93 9.89 -15.08 6.82
C ILE A 93 9.11 -14.36 7.90
N THR A 94 9.63 -13.19 8.29
CA THR A 94 8.85 -12.24 9.09
C THR A 94 8.08 -11.32 8.16
N PHE A 95 6.89 -10.89 8.55
CA PHE A 95 6.07 -10.01 7.74
C PHE A 95 5.32 -8.98 8.57
N GLY A 96 4.92 -7.90 7.92
CA GLY A 96 4.01 -6.91 8.48
C GLY A 96 4.11 -5.56 7.79
N ASP A 97 3.02 -4.81 7.87
CA ASP A 97 2.93 -3.49 7.22
C ASP A 97 3.82 -2.46 7.92
N MET A 98 4.36 -1.52 7.14
CA MET A 98 5.07 -0.35 7.66
C MET A 98 4.95 0.82 6.69
N PHE A 99 5.27 2.04 7.13
CA PHE A 99 5.32 3.16 6.19
C PHE A 99 6.61 3.14 5.38
N SER A 100 6.51 3.43 4.10
CA SER A 100 7.64 3.68 3.21
C SER A 100 7.28 4.80 2.22
N ASN A 101 8.26 5.25 1.46
CA ASN A 101 8.13 6.25 0.42
C ASN A 101 7.30 5.67 -0.73
N ASP A 102 7.71 4.57 -1.36
CA ASP A 102 6.90 4.03 -2.45
C ASP A 102 5.75 3.19 -1.89
N VAL A 103 4.58 3.37 -2.47
CA VAL A 103 3.34 2.70 -2.10
C VAL A 103 3.33 1.33 -2.79
N ASN A 104 4.09 0.39 -2.24
CA ASN A 104 4.28 -0.95 -2.78
C ASN A 104 4.61 -1.99 -1.69
N GLY A 105 4.72 -3.26 -2.08
CA GLY A 105 5.36 -4.34 -1.34
C GLY A 105 6.88 -4.33 -1.46
N TYR A 106 7.56 -4.92 -0.47
CA TYR A 106 9.00 -5.08 -0.45
C TYR A 106 9.42 -6.37 0.26
N ALA A 107 10.40 -7.05 -0.33
CA ALA A 107 11.20 -8.06 0.35
C ALA A 107 12.56 -7.49 0.77
N ILE A 108 12.75 -7.34 2.08
CA ILE A 108 13.98 -6.83 2.70
C ILE A 108 14.87 -8.00 3.09
N LYS A 109 16.17 -7.91 2.74
CA LYS A 109 17.19 -8.81 3.31
C LYS A 109 17.81 -8.19 4.54
N ASN A 110 17.55 -8.73 5.72
CA ASN A 110 18.28 -8.40 6.93
C ASN A 110 19.41 -9.41 7.17
N PRO A 111 20.70 -9.00 7.26
CA PRO A 111 21.82 -9.91 7.48
C PRO A 111 21.75 -10.72 8.79
N ILE A 112 21.10 -10.17 9.82
CA ILE A 112 20.98 -10.77 11.15
C ILE A 112 19.68 -11.57 11.27
N TRP A 113 18.59 -10.97 10.79
CA TRP A 113 17.23 -11.45 11.07
C TRP A 113 16.57 -12.20 9.91
N GLY A 114 17.26 -12.33 8.77
CA GLY A 114 16.74 -13.02 7.60
C GLY A 114 15.84 -12.14 6.74
N ARG A 115 14.87 -12.77 6.06
CA ARG A 115 14.00 -12.09 5.09
C ARG A 115 12.76 -11.54 5.76
N ILE A 116 12.40 -10.32 5.37
CA ILE A 116 11.22 -9.63 5.89
C ILE A 116 10.38 -9.14 4.70
N ILE A 117 9.10 -9.51 4.67
CA ILE A 117 8.14 -9.03 3.67
C ILE A 117 7.27 -7.94 4.29
N CYS A 118 7.24 -6.76 3.67
CA CYS A 118 6.47 -5.63 4.16
C CYS A 118 5.64 -5.02 3.05
N LEU A 119 4.41 -4.63 3.34
CA LEU A 119 3.59 -3.79 2.49
C LEU A 119 3.55 -2.37 3.07
N ASN A 120 3.43 -1.37 2.19
CA ASN A 120 3.25 0.00 2.63
C ASN A 120 1.85 0.20 3.21
N GLU A 121 1.75 0.69 4.45
CA GLU A 121 0.48 1.04 5.12
C GLU A 121 -0.39 2.02 4.29
N SER A 122 0.24 2.78 3.39
CA SER A 122 -0.43 3.72 2.47
C SER A 122 -1.29 3.04 1.40
N LEU A 123 -1.05 1.75 1.11
CA LEU A 123 -1.77 0.99 0.07
C LEU A 123 -3.28 0.97 0.31
N GLN A 124 -3.72 0.76 1.55
CA GLN A 124 -5.16 0.73 1.87
C GLN A 124 -5.86 2.05 1.56
N PHE A 125 -5.16 3.19 1.73
CA PHE A 125 -5.72 4.50 1.44
C PHE A 125 -5.73 4.76 -0.06
N PHE A 126 -4.65 4.40 -0.75
CA PHE A 126 -4.60 4.44 -2.20
C PHE A 126 -5.76 3.64 -2.82
N MET A 127 -5.92 2.36 -2.44
CA MET A 127 -7.00 1.49 -2.92
C MET A 127 -8.38 2.07 -2.59
N LYS A 128 -8.59 2.54 -1.36
CA LYS A 128 -9.86 3.18 -0.96
C LYS A 128 -10.25 4.33 -1.90
N PHE A 129 -9.32 5.23 -2.20
CA PHE A 129 -9.61 6.40 -3.03
C PHE A 129 -9.65 6.06 -4.53
N CYS A 130 -8.86 5.09 -5.00
CA CYS A 130 -9.01 4.52 -6.34
C CYS A 130 -10.37 3.85 -6.53
N ASN A 131 -10.79 2.98 -5.60
CA ASN A 131 -12.07 2.29 -5.65
C ASN A 131 -13.26 3.26 -5.66
N LEU A 132 -13.18 4.35 -4.88
CA LEU A 132 -14.19 5.42 -4.91
C LEU A 132 -14.23 6.17 -6.25
N ALA A 133 -13.08 6.32 -6.92
CA ALA A 133 -13.03 6.91 -8.26
C ALA A 133 -13.54 5.92 -9.32
N LEU A 134 -13.18 4.64 -9.22
CA LEU A 134 -13.36 3.62 -10.25
C LEU A 134 -14.75 2.98 -10.27
N PHE A 135 -15.35 2.71 -9.12
CA PHE A 135 -16.57 1.89 -9.07
C PHE A 135 -17.83 2.68 -9.44
N ASN A 136 -18.83 1.93 -9.89
CA ASN A 136 -20.20 2.40 -10.01
C ASN A 136 -20.98 1.98 -8.77
N PHE A 137 -21.87 2.86 -8.29
CA PHE A 137 -22.64 2.64 -7.08
C PHE A 137 -24.13 2.81 -7.37
N ASN A 138 -24.97 2.21 -6.54
CA ASN A 138 -26.43 2.34 -6.64
C ASN A 138 -26.93 3.77 -6.39
N GLN A 139 -26.12 4.58 -5.70
CA GLN A 139 -26.35 6.01 -5.53
C GLN A 139 -25.35 6.82 -6.35
N ASP A 140 -25.79 7.98 -6.84
CA ASP A 140 -24.94 8.83 -7.66
C ASP A 140 -23.82 9.48 -6.84
N VAL A 141 -22.57 9.13 -7.19
CA VAL A 141 -21.37 9.79 -6.68
C VAL A 141 -20.96 10.83 -7.72
N PRO A 142 -21.03 12.14 -7.41
CA PRO A 142 -20.80 13.18 -8.41
C PRO A 142 -19.42 13.04 -9.06
N LYS A 143 -19.34 13.30 -10.38
CA LYS A 143 -18.08 13.22 -11.15
C LYS A 143 -16.91 13.97 -10.51
N LYS A 144 -17.19 15.16 -9.95
CA LYS A 144 -16.20 15.96 -9.20
C LYS A 144 -15.62 15.21 -7.99
N ILE A 145 -16.44 14.46 -7.26
CA ILE A 145 -16.00 13.66 -6.11
C ILE A 145 -15.13 12.51 -6.58
N ARG A 146 -15.49 11.84 -7.68
CA ARG A 146 -14.66 10.77 -8.28
C ARG A 146 -13.29 11.31 -8.71
N LEU A 147 -13.23 12.46 -9.38
CA LEU A 147 -11.97 13.11 -9.76
C LEU A 147 -11.15 13.54 -8.53
N ASN A 148 -11.77 14.14 -7.51
CA ASN A 148 -11.08 14.49 -6.27
C ASN A 148 -10.57 13.25 -5.51
N SER A 149 -11.30 12.15 -5.56
CA SER A 149 -10.85 10.87 -5.02
C SER A 149 -9.60 10.38 -5.76
N LEU A 150 -9.61 10.43 -7.10
CA LEU A 150 -8.44 10.09 -7.90
C LEU A 150 -7.24 11.00 -7.57
N ARG A 151 -7.44 12.32 -7.44
CA ARG A 151 -6.38 13.26 -7.01
C ARG A 151 -5.73 12.83 -5.69
N ILE A 152 -6.53 12.45 -4.68
CA ILE A 152 -5.99 11.94 -3.40
C ILE A 152 -5.17 10.68 -3.64
N ALA A 153 -5.68 9.72 -4.41
CA ALA A 153 -4.97 8.47 -4.69
C ALA A 153 -3.63 8.70 -5.41
N ILE A 154 -3.61 9.53 -6.46
CA ILE A 154 -2.39 9.88 -7.19
C ILE A 154 -1.40 10.60 -6.26
N ARG A 155 -1.85 11.54 -5.43
CA ARG A 155 -0.98 12.23 -4.47
C ARG A 155 -0.40 11.28 -3.41
N ILE A 156 -1.11 10.22 -3.02
CA ILE A 156 -0.56 9.15 -2.16
C ILE A 156 0.63 8.47 -2.85
N ILE A 157 0.48 8.07 -4.11
CA ILE A 157 1.55 7.43 -4.90
C ILE A 157 2.74 8.38 -5.13
N LEU A 158 2.46 9.66 -5.40
CA LEU A 158 3.47 10.70 -5.59
C LEU A 158 4.14 11.16 -4.30
N LYS A 159 3.69 10.67 -3.13
CA LYS A 159 4.23 11.00 -1.80
C LYS A 159 3.95 12.45 -1.37
N GLN A 160 2.94 13.06 -2.00
CA GLN A 160 2.54 14.44 -1.75
C GLN A 160 1.33 14.52 -0.84
N GLU A 161 0.58 13.42 -0.66
CA GLU A 161 -0.53 13.38 0.27
C GLU A 161 -0.06 13.19 1.70
N ALA A 162 -0.66 13.94 2.62
CA ALA A 162 -0.44 13.72 4.03
C ALA A 162 -1.20 12.48 4.53
N MET A 163 -0.52 11.68 5.33
CA MET A 163 -1.00 10.35 5.75
C MET A 163 -1.75 10.33 7.09
N ASP A 164 -2.19 11.49 7.59
CA ASP A 164 -2.99 11.64 8.81
C ASP A 164 -4.49 11.30 8.64
N PHE A 165 -4.82 10.37 7.74
CA PHE A 165 -6.20 9.97 7.39
C PHE A 165 -7.07 9.54 8.58
N PHE A 166 -6.46 8.99 9.64
CA PHE A 166 -7.19 8.61 10.85
C PHE A 166 -7.74 9.84 11.59
N MET A 167 -6.97 10.92 11.63
CA MET A 167 -7.36 12.17 12.29
C MET A 167 -8.16 13.08 11.36
N ASP A 168 -7.85 13.05 10.06
CA ASP A 168 -8.54 13.82 9.04
C ASP A 168 -8.82 12.93 7.79
N PRO A 169 -10.04 12.39 7.65
CA PRO A 169 -10.37 11.34 6.69
C PRO A 169 -10.49 11.80 5.23
N ARG A 170 -10.21 13.08 4.96
CA ARG A 170 -10.32 13.80 3.68
C ARG A 170 -11.72 13.93 3.08
N GLY A 171 -12.70 13.27 3.67
CA GLY A 171 -14.10 13.45 3.32
C GLY A 171 -15.02 12.48 4.04
N ILE A 172 -16.31 12.62 3.76
CA ILE A 172 -17.38 11.77 4.29
C ILE A 172 -17.93 10.96 3.13
N VAL A 173 -17.78 9.65 3.23
CA VAL A 173 -18.30 8.70 2.25
C VAL A 173 -19.56 8.04 2.84
N PRO A 174 -20.70 8.02 2.13
CA PRO A 174 -21.89 7.36 2.62
C PRO A 174 -21.64 5.87 2.90
N LYS A 175 -22.35 5.30 3.88
CA LYS A 175 -22.08 3.95 4.41
C LYS A 175 -22.02 2.87 3.33
N ASP A 176 -23.00 2.82 2.43
CA ASP A 176 -23.07 1.75 1.42
C ASP A 176 -21.94 1.84 0.38
N VAL A 177 -21.58 3.07 -0.03
CA VAL A 177 -20.39 3.31 -0.85
C VAL A 177 -19.13 2.95 -0.09
N GLY A 178 -19.06 3.32 1.20
CA GLY A 178 -17.97 2.94 2.09
C GLY A 178 -17.77 1.43 2.15
N ILE A 179 -18.84 0.65 2.33
CA ILE A 179 -18.77 -0.81 2.32
C ILE A 179 -18.26 -1.32 0.97
N ALA A 180 -18.80 -0.81 -0.13
CA ALA A 180 -18.42 -1.24 -1.48
C ALA A 180 -16.94 -0.97 -1.80
N ILE A 181 -16.40 0.20 -1.45
CA ILE A 181 -15.00 0.54 -1.76
C ILE A 181 -13.99 -0.19 -0.87
N HIS A 182 -14.37 -0.59 0.36
CA HIS A 182 -13.47 -1.31 1.27
C HIS A 182 -13.54 -2.82 1.11
N ALA A 183 -14.65 -3.37 0.57
CA ALA A 183 -14.84 -4.80 0.39
C ALA A 183 -13.68 -5.49 -0.39
N PRO A 184 -13.18 -4.95 -1.52
CA PRO A 184 -12.09 -5.58 -2.26
C PRO A 184 -10.69 -5.35 -1.67
N ILE A 185 -10.48 -4.30 -0.86
CA ILE A 185 -9.15 -3.89 -0.36
C ILE A 185 -8.40 -5.04 0.32
N LYS A 186 -9.10 -5.87 1.10
CA LYS A 186 -8.45 -7.02 1.76
C LYS A 186 -7.90 -8.05 0.74
N TYR A 187 -8.58 -8.23 -0.39
CA TYR A 187 -8.17 -9.14 -1.45
C TYR A 187 -7.08 -8.51 -2.32
N GLU A 188 -7.15 -7.20 -2.56
CA GLU A 188 -6.08 -6.43 -3.20
C GLU A 188 -4.77 -6.55 -2.37
N LEU A 189 -4.83 -6.33 -1.05
CA LEU A 189 -3.68 -6.49 -0.15
C LEU A 189 -3.20 -7.95 -0.04
N GLN A 190 -4.13 -8.92 0.00
CA GLN A 190 -3.79 -10.35 0.00
C GLN A 190 -3.05 -10.75 -1.28
N TYR A 191 -3.49 -10.26 -2.44
CA TYR A 191 -2.78 -10.48 -3.70
C TYR A 191 -1.37 -9.89 -3.68
N ILE A 192 -1.18 -8.64 -3.22
CA ILE A 192 0.15 -8.03 -3.14
C ILE A 192 1.04 -8.78 -2.15
N ALA A 193 0.52 -9.19 -0.99
CA ALA A 193 1.27 -10.03 -0.06
C ALA A 193 1.64 -11.38 -0.69
N GLY A 194 0.70 -12.01 -1.40
CA GLY A 194 0.91 -13.25 -2.13
C GLY A 194 1.99 -13.13 -3.20
N HIS A 195 2.07 -11.97 -3.86
CA HIS A 195 3.09 -11.66 -4.87
C HIS A 195 4.50 -11.62 -4.25
N GLU A 196 4.66 -10.97 -3.09
CA GLU A 196 5.94 -10.95 -2.39
C GLU A 196 6.35 -12.36 -1.89
N PHE A 197 5.39 -13.16 -1.40
CA PHE A 197 5.66 -14.56 -1.04
C PHE A 197 5.98 -15.41 -2.28
N ALA A 198 5.34 -15.16 -3.41
CA ALA A 198 5.61 -15.86 -4.66
C ALA A 198 7.03 -15.61 -5.15
N HIS A 199 7.56 -14.38 -5.02
CA HIS A 199 8.98 -14.14 -5.29
C HIS A 199 9.91 -15.00 -4.45
N TYR A 200 9.59 -15.22 -3.16
CA TYR A 200 10.35 -16.13 -2.32
C TYR A 200 10.25 -17.57 -2.81
N LEU A 201 9.01 -18.05 -3.03
CA LEU A 201 8.69 -19.44 -3.33
C LEU A 201 9.11 -19.88 -4.73
N CYS A 202 9.26 -18.94 -5.66
CA CYS A 202 9.83 -19.15 -6.99
C CYS A 202 11.35 -18.87 -7.02
N GLU A 203 11.99 -18.72 -5.86
CA GLU A 203 13.45 -18.52 -5.73
C GLU A 203 13.99 -17.27 -6.46
N HIS A 204 13.16 -16.23 -6.60
CA HIS A 204 13.54 -14.99 -7.29
C HIS A 204 14.57 -14.16 -6.51
N PHE A 205 14.74 -14.42 -5.21
CA PHE A 205 15.66 -13.69 -4.34
C PHE A 205 17.11 -14.16 -4.52
N ASN A 206 17.76 -13.60 -5.54
CA ASN A 206 19.19 -13.76 -5.76
C ASN A 206 19.98 -12.67 -5.02
N ASP A 207 20.88 -13.08 -4.13
CA ASP A 207 21.73 -12.18 -3.34
C ASP A 207 22.67 -11.30 -4.19
N ARG A 208 22.91 -11.66 -5.45
CA ARG A 208 23.67 -10.84 -6.41
C ARG A 208 22.86 -9.65 -6.94
N ASN A 209 21.54 -9.66 -6.79
CA ASN A 209 20.61 -8.67 -7.33
C ASN A 209 20.01 -7.79 -6.23
N ILE A 210 20.79 -7.47 -5.20
CA ILE A 210 20.36 -6.59 -4.11
C ILE A 210 20.82 -5.17 -4.40
N CYS A 211 19.87 -4.24 -4.40
CA CYS A 211 20.16 -2.82 -4.57
C CYS A 211 19.80 -2.05 -3.28
N PRO A 212 20.65 -1.13 -2.80
CA PRO A 212 20.25 -0.22 -1.74
C PRO A 212 19.16 0.70 -2.29
N LYS A 213 17.95 0.60 -1.75
CA LYS A 213 16.82 1.45 -2.12
C LYS A 213 16.48 2.36 -0.95
N LYS A 214 16.19 3.64 -1.25
CA LYS A 214 15.67 4.60 -0.27
C LYS A 214 14.23 4.26 0.06
N MET A 215 14.04 3.52 1.15
CA MET A 215 12.72 3.12 1.62
C MET A 215 11.93 4.29 2.16
N LEU A 216 12.56 5.24 2.85
CA LEU A 216 11.88 6.42 3.38
C LEU A 216 12.85 7.60 3.50
N SER A 217 12.36 8.82 3.33
CA SER A 217 13.09 10.05 3.65
C SER A 217 12.22 10.90 4.56
N ILE A 218 12.72 11.25 5.74
CA ILE A 218 12.03 12.14 6.66
C ILE A 218 13.00 13.26 7.05
N GLY A 219 12.76 14.46 6.52
CA GLY A 219 13.71 15.56 6.65
C GLY A 219 15.07 15.17 6.08
N GLU A 220 16.12 15.30 6.89
CA GLU A 220 17.49 14.90 6.55
C GLU A 220 17.78 13.40 6.79
N THR A 221 16.84 12.64 7.36
CA THR A 221 17.04 11.23 7.67
C THR A 221 16.65 10.34 6.48
N GLU A 222 17.59 9.51 6.02
CA GLU A 222 17.37 8.55 4.94
C GLU A 222 17.37 7.11 5.44
N TYR A 223 16.28 6.39 5.18
CA TYR A 223 16.13 4.98 5.47
C TYR A 223 16.49 4.17 4.22
N LEU A 224 17.75 3.75 4.11
CA LEU A 224 18.22 2.88 3.02
C LEU A 224 18.11 1.40 3.42
N ARG A 225 17.52 0.54 2.57
CA ARG A 225 17.49 -0.91 2.82
C ARG A 225 17.95 -1.70 1.59
N PRO A 226 18.62 -2.85 1.81
CA PRO A 226 18.92 -3.80 0.74
C PRO A 226 17.64 -4.50 0.28
N ILE A 227 17.16 -4.14 -0.91
CA ILE A 227 15.94 -4.69 -1.51
C ILE A 227 16.33 -5.54 -2.72
N TYR A 228 15.65 -6.67 -2.87
CA TYR A 228 15.83 -7.52 -4.05
C TYR A 228 15.27 -6.84 -5.30
N ASN A 229 16.07 -6.81 -6.36
CA ASN A 229 15.63 -6.37 -7.68
C ASN A 229 15.30 -7.60 -8.54
N THR A 230 14.16 -7.54 -9.20
CA THR A 230 13.55 -8.62 -9.96
C THR A 230 13.48 -8.26 -11.44
N SER A 231 13.68 -9.25 -12.29
CA SER A 231 13.51 -9.09 -13.74
C SER A 231 12.03 -9.11 -14.13
N GLN A 232 11.70 -8.58 -15.32
CA GLN A 232 10.32 -8.60 -15.82
C GLN A 232 9.68 -10.00 -15.84
N LYS A 233 10.46 -11.03 -16.22
CA LYS A 233 10.00 -12.41 -16.22
C LYS A 233 9.62 -12.88 -14.81
N GLN A 234 10.40 -12.48 -13.80
CA GLN A 234 10.15 -12.85 -12.40
C GLN A 234 8.93 -12.14 -11.82
N GLU A 235 8.64 -10.89 -12.24
CA GLU A 235 7.40 -10.19 -11.86
C GLU A 235 6.16 -10.95 -12.37
N VAL A 236 6.19 -11.32 -13.66
CA VAL A 236 5.11 -12.08 -14.30
C VAL A 236 4.93 -13.46 -13.66
N GLU A 237 6.02 -14.16 -13.38
CA GLU A 237 5.98 -15.46 -12.70
C GLU A 237 5.40 -15.34 -11.28
N ALA A 238 5.80 -14.31 -10.53
CA ALA A 238 5.28 -14.05 -9.19
C ALA A 238 3.79 -13.67 -9.20
N ASP A 239 3.31 -12.95 -10.23
CA ASP A 239 1.89 -12.63 -10.39
C ASP A 239 1.02 -13.88 -10.51
N ILE A 240 1.42 -14.80 -11.40
CA ILE A 240 0.72 -16.06 -11.62
C ILE A 240 0.77 -16.91 -10.35
N ALA A 241 1.95 -17.02 -9.73
CA ALA A 241 2.14 -17.82 -8.53
C ALA A 241 1.41 -17.26 -7.30
N SER A 242 1.24 -15.93 -7.19
CA SER A 242 0.44 -15.30 -6.11
C SER A 242 -1.00 -15.82 -6.07
N ILE A 243 -1.56 -16.08 -7.26
CA ILE A 243 -2.94 -16.56 -7.43
C ILE A 243 -3.02 -18.09 -7.38
N ASN A 244 -2.14 -18.77 -8.12
CA ASN A 244 -2.27 -20.21 -8.39
C ASN A 244 -1.57 -21.12 -7.36
N ARG A 245 -0.61 -20.59 -6.59
CA ARG A 245 0.16 -21.41 -5.65
C ARG A 245 -0.57 -21.68 -4.34
N PRO A 246 -1.30 -20.72 -3.75
CA PRO A 246 -2.16 -21.02 -2.62
C PRO A 246 -3.41 -21.82 -3.05
N GLU A 247 -3.81 -22.80 -2.25
CA GLU A 247 -4.96 -23.68 -2.41
C GLU A 247 -6.27 -23.00 -1.94
N TYR A 248 -6.63 -21.90 -2.58
CA TYR A 248 -7.85 -21.17 -2.25
C TYR A 248 -9.13 -21.95 -2.59
N SER A 249 -10.20 -21.71 -1.82
CA SER A 249 -11.54 -22.10 -2.27
C SER A 249 -11.91 -21.36 -3.57
N SER A 250 -12.82 -21.90 -4.38
CA SER A 250 -13.23 -21.26 -5.64
C SER A 250 -13.78 -19.83 -5.44
N GLU A 251 -14.50 -19.59 -4.35
CA GLU A 251 -15.01 -18.26 -3.99
C GLU A 251 -13.86 -17.30 -3.64
N GLU A 252 -12.90 -17.75 -2.82
CA GLU A 252 -11.76 -16.92 -2.41
C GLU A 252 -10.83 -16.63 -3.59
N TYR A 253 -10.52 -17.64 -4.40
CA TYR A 253 -9.77 -17.49 -5.64
C TYR A 253 -10.40 -16.42 -6.54
N SER A 254 -11.72 -16.47 -6.73
CA SER A 254 -12.44 -15.48 -7.54
C SER A 254 -12.25 -14.06 -6.99
N LYS A 255 -12.37 -13.87 -5.68
CA LYS A 255 -12.23 -12.55 -5.06
C LYS A 255 -10.80 -12.01 -5.08
N ILE A 256 -9.80 -12.88 -4.96
CA ILE A 256 -8.39 -12.49 -5.06
C ILE A 256 -8.04 -12.13 -6.51
N LEU A 257 -8.51 -12.91 -7.49
CA LEU A 257 -8.35 -12.56 -8.90
C LEU A 257 -9.03 -11.22 -9.21
N GLU A 258 -10.25 -10.99 -8.73
CA GLU A 258 -10.93 -9.69 -8.85
C GLU A 258 -10.10 -8.55 -8.23
N GLY A 259 -9.59 -8.75 -7.01
CA GLY A 259 -8.71 -7.80 -6.33
C GLY A 259 -7.43 -7.51 -7.10
N ALA A 260 -6.77 -8.52 -7.65
CA ALA A 260 -5.56 -8.35 -8.47
C ALA A 260 -5.83 -7.51 -9.73
N LEU A 261 -6.96 -7.77 -10.40
CA LEU A 261 -7.36 -7.02 -11.60
C LEU A 261 -7.70 -5.56 -11.26
N ILE A 262 -8.42 -5.31 -10.16
CA ILE A 262 -8.72 -3.95 -9.67
C ILE A 262 -7.43 -3.20 -9.31
N TRP A 263 -6.50 -3.89 -8.64
CA TRP A 263 -5.19 -3.34 -8.30
C TRP A 263 -4.43 -2.88 -9.54
N PHE A 264 -4.34 -3.71 -10.58
CA PHE A 264 -3.65 -3.33 -11.81
C PHE A 264 -4.33 -2.17 -12.56
N ILE A 265 -5.66 -2.11 -12.57
CA ILE A 265 -6.36 -0.95 -13.17
C ILE A 265 -6.05 0.33 -12.38
N SER A 266 -5.98 0.24 -11.05
CA SER A 266 -5.61 1.37 -10.18
C SER A 266 -4.15 1.80 -10.38
N LEU A 267 -3.25 0.82 -10.54
CA LEU A 267 -1.83 1.07 -10.79
C LEU A 267 -1.63 1.73 -12.16
N GLU A 268 -2.37 1.34 -13.18
CA GLU A 268 -2.31 1.93 -14.51
C GLU A 268 -2.66 3.44 -14.48
N LEU A 269 -3.66 3.86 -13.71
CA LEU A 269 -3.96 5.29 -13.51
C LEU A 269 -2.78 6.05 -12.89
N SER A 270 -2.05 5.39 -12.00
CA SER A 270 -0.88 5.95 -11.32
C SER A 270 0.32 6.04 -12.24
N GLU A 271 0.55 5.01 -13.06
CA GLU A 271 1.56 5.01 -14.12
C GLU A 271 1.30 6.13 -15.13
N THR A 272 0.04 6.36 -15.53
CA THR A 272 -0.36 7.48 -16.39
C THR A 272 0.05 8.82 -15.77
N ALA A 273 -0.32 9.07 -14.50
CA ALA A 273 0.07 10.33 -13.83
C ALA A 273 1.59 10.52 -13.76
N GLN A 274 2.32 9.46 -13.37
CA GLN A 274 3.77 9.50 -13.26
C GLN A 274 4.44 9.78 -14.62
N TYR A 275 3.95 9.18 -15.70
CA TYR A 275 4.44 9.40 -17.05
C TYR A 275 4.25 10.85 -17.52
N ILE A 276 3.13 11.47 -17.14
CA ILE A 276 2.86 12.88 -17.47
C ILE A 276 3.75 13.83 -16.66
N ILE A 277 3.90 13.57 -15.36
CA ILE A 277 4.67 14.43 -14.43
C ILE A 277 6.18 14.30 -14.65
N SER A 278 6.65 13.09 -14.93
CA SER A 278 8.07 12.77 -15.05
C SER A 278 8.27 11.78 -16.19
N PRO A 279 8.14 12.25 -17.44
CA PRO A 279 8.25 11.39 -18.59
C PRO A 279 9.63 10.73 -18.63
N PRO A 280 9.69 9.40 -18.81
CA PRO A 280 10.95 8.70 -18.94
C PRO A 280 11.73 9.24 -20.14
N SER A 281 13.05 9.33 -20.01
CA SER A 281 13.94 9.67 -21.13
C SER A 281 13.75 8.68 -22.27
N SER A 282 13.81 9.12 -23.52
CA SER A 282 13.72 8.25 -24.71
C SER A 282 14.79 7.13 -24.73
N TYR A 283 15.83 7.25 -23.89
CA TYR A 283 16.90 6.27 -23.72
C TYR A 283 16.72 5.35 -22.50
N SER A 284 15.65 5.52 -21.71
CA SER A 284 15.41 4.68 -20.55
C SER A 284 14.95 3.29 -20.97
N ILE A 285 15.64 2.26 -20.50
CA ILE A 285 15.22 0.87 -20.66
C ILE A 285 14.02 0.64 -19.73
N LYS A 286 12.90 0.13 -20.26
CA LYS A 286 11.75 -0.29 -19.45
C LYS A 286 12.20 -1.46 -18.56
N THR A 287 12.39 -1.24 -17.26
CA THR A 287 12.97 -2.26 -16.36
C THR A 287 11.92 -3.22 -15.78
N HIS A 288 10.64 -2.83 -15.77
CA HIS A 288 9.51 -3.63 -15.25
C HIS A 288 8.33 -3.60 -16.23
N PRO A 289 7.55 -4.69 -16.34
CA PRO A 289 6.34 -4.69 -17.16
C PRO A 289 5.33 -3.70 -16.59
N SER A 290 4.55 -3.04 -17.46
CA SER A 290 3.52 -2.09 -17.03
C SER A 290 2.34 -2.81 -16.38
N ALA A 291 1.53 -2.09 -15.60
CA ALA A 291 0.32 -2.62 -14.99
C ALA A 291 -0.62 -3.29 -16.02
N GLN A 292 -0.75 -2.70 -17.21
CA GLN A 292 -1.56 -3.25 -18.30
C GLN A 292 -0.98 -4.57 -18.85
N GLU A 293 0.34 -4.69 -19.01
CA GLU A 293 0.99 -5.93 -19.46
C GLU A 293 0.80 -7.04 -18.44
N ARG A 294 1.00 -6.74 -17.15
CA ARG A 294 0.78 -7.68 -16.04
C ARG A 294 -0.69 -8.11 -15.93
N PHE A 295 -1.62 -7.18 -16.11
CA PHE A 295 -3.07 -7.46 -16.15
C PHE A 295 -3.43 -8.47 -17.24
N ILE A 296 -2.97 -8.22 -18.49
CA ILE A 296 -3.26 -9.10 -19.63
C ILE A 296 -2.64 -10.48 -19.39
N ASN A 297 -1.37 -10.51 -18.97
CA ASN A 297 -0.68 -11.76 -18.70
C ASN A 297 -1.38 -12.56 -17.58
N LEU A 298 -1.88 -11.90 -16.53
CA LEU A 298 -2.60 -12.58 -15.47
C LEU A 298 -3.89 -13.24 -16.00
N LEU A 299 -4.67 -12.53 -16.84
CA LEU A 299 -5.88 -13.08 -17.45
C LEU A 299 -5.59 -14.27 -18.38
N GLU A 300 -4.50 -14.22 -19.14
CA GLU A 300 -4.12 -15.28 -20.08
C GLU A 300 -3.59 -16.55 -19.39
N ASN A 301 -3.03 -16.41 -18.18
CA ASN A 301 -2.32 -17.49 -17.49
C ASN A 301 -2.97 -17.94 -16.17
N THR A 302 -4.13 -17.39 -15.80
CA THR A 302 -4.90 -17.84 -14.64
C THR A 302 -6.18 -18.55 -15.09
N ASN A 303 -6.57 -19.59 -14.34
CA ASN A 303 -7.81 -20.30 -14.62
C ASN A 303 -8.97 -19.44 -14.13
N MET A 304 -9.74 -18.86 -15.06
CA MET A 304 -10.90 -18.07 -14.70
C MET A 304 -12.05 -18.99 -14.22
N PRO A 305 -12.59 -18.78 -13.02
CA PRO A 305 -13.75 -19.54 -12.55
C PRO A 305 -14.96 -19.34 -13.46
N VAL A 306 -15.79 -20.38 -13.61
CA VAL A 306 -16.97 -20.35 -14.51
C VAL A 306 -17.92 -19.20 -14.17
N ASP A 307 -18.11 -18.91 -12.88
CA ASP A 307 -19.01 -17.87 -12.40
C ASP A 307 -18.30 -16.51 -12.19
N PHE A 308 -17.07 -16.35 -12.68
CA PHE A 308 -16.33 -15.10 -12.55
C PHE A 308 -16.97 -13.99 -13.39
N ASN A 309 -17.35 -12.89 -12.74
CA ASN A 309 -18.06 -11.80 -13.40
C ASN A 309 -17.10 -10.80 -14.05
N MET A 310 -16.56 -11.14 -15.22
CA MET A 310 -15.75 -10.22 -16.03
C MET A 310 -16.49 -8.93 -16.40
N GLY A 311 -17.83 -8.95 -16.43
CA GLY A 311 -18.63 -7.75 -16.70
C GLY A 311 -18.43 -6.63 -15.66
N VAL A 312 -18.09 -6.97 -14.41
CA VAL A 312 -17.72 -5.98 -13.38
C VAL A 312 -16.36 -5.36 -13.72
N ILE A 313 -15.36 -6.19 -14.04
CA ILE A 313 -14.02 -5.72 -14.41
C ILE A 313 -14.06 -4.83 -15.65
N HIS A 314 -14.80 -5.20 -16.69
CA HIS A 314 -14.94 -4.40 -17.90
C HIS A 314 -15.52 -3.00 -17.61
N LYS A 315 -16.55 -2.91 -16.75
CA LYS A 315 -17.10 -1.60 -16.33
C LYS A 315 -16.08 -0.75 -15.58
N ILE A 316 -15.24 -1.38 -14.76
CA ILE A 316 -14.15 -0.70 -14.04
C ILE A 316 -13.10 -0.18 -15.05
N GLN A 317 -12.73 -0.98 -16.06
CA GLN A 317 -11.82 -0.55 -17.13
C GLN A 317 -12.39 0.59 -17.97
N GLU A 318 -13.69 0.56 -18.31
CA GLU A 318 -14.37 1.66 -19.00
C GLU A 318 -14.32 2.95 -18.19
N ASN A 319 -14.62 2.88 -16.89
CA ASN A 319 -14.48 4.00 -15.98
C ASN A 319 -13.03 4.50 -15.88
N ALA A 320 -12.05 3.60 -15.87
CA ALA A 320 -10.64 3.96 -15.84
C ALA A 320 -10.22 4.73 -17.09
N LYS A 321 -10.72 4.38 -18.28
CA LYS A 321 -10.45 5.15 -19.52
C LYS A 321 -10.94 6.59 -19.41
N TRP A 322 -12.19 6.79 -18.98
CA TRP A 322 -12.73 8.13 -18.75
C TRP A 322 -11.93 8.91 -17.70
N LEU A 323 -11.49 8.24 -16.62
CA LEU A 323 -10.67 8.88 -15.58
C LEU A 323 -9.29 9.28 -16.08
N LYS A 324 -8.66 8.51 -16.98
CA LYS A 324 -7.37 8.88 -17.58
C LYS A 324 -7.47 10.16 -18.39
N GLU A 325 -8.48 10.27 -19.24
CA GLU A 325 -8.73 11.49 -20.03
C GLU A 325 -8.89 12.72 -19.11
N LEU A 326 -9.67 12.58 -18.03
CA LEU A 326 -9.81 13.65 -17.05
C LEU A 326 -8.52 13.94 -16.28
N LEU A 327 -7.74 12.92 -15.95
CA LEU A 327 -6.49 13.06 -15.21
C LEU A 327 -5.42 13.77 -16.05
N GLU A 328 -5.34 13.46 -17.35
CA GLU A 328 -4.46 14.13 -18.31
C GLU A 328 -4.77 15.63 -18.42
N GLU A 329 -6.05 15.96 -18.58
CA GLU A 329 -6.52 17.35 -18.59
C GLU A 329 -6.20 18.03 -17.24
N ASP A 330 -6.50 17.34 -16.14
CA ASP A 330 -6.34 17.89 -14.80
C ASP A 330 -4.88 18.16 -14.42
N LEU A 331 -3.97 17.25 -14.75
CA LEU A 331 -2.53 17.43 -14.55
C LEU A 331 -1.98 18.59 -15.37
N SER A 332 -2.52 18.81 -16.57
CA SER A 332 -2.11 19.91 -17.45
C SER A 332 -2.50 21.28 -16.90
N PHE A 333 -3.68 21.40 -16.28
CA PHE A 333 -4.18 22.68 -15.76
C PHE A 333 -3.92 22.91 -14.26
N ASN A 334 -3.73 21.85 -13.48
CA ASN A 334 -3.64 21.90 -12.02
C ASN A 334 -2.38 21.20 -11.49
N TYR A 335 -1.26 21.23 -12.22
CA TYR A 335 0.01 20.57 -11.82
C TYR A 335 0.42 20.87 -10.37
N ASP A 336 0.29 22.12 -9.92
CA ASP A 336 0.64 22.52 -8.55
C ASP A 336 -0.09 21.66 -7.50
N LEU A 337 -1.33 21.25 -7.78
CA LEU A 337 -2.13 20.36 -6.93
C LEU A 337 -1.48 18.99 -6.73
N TYR A 338 -0.54 18.59 -7.58
CA TYR A 338 0.16 17.31 -7.52
C TYR A 338 1.60 17.44 -7.03
N ASP A 339 2.14 18.65 -6.93
CA ASP A 339 3.53 18.90 -6.55
C ASP A 339 3.70 19.27 -5.06
N PHE A 340 2.74 20.01 -4.47
CA PHE A 340 2.87 20.42 -3.06
C PHE A 340 2.57 19.27 -2.09
N TYR A 341 3.33 19.19 -1.00
CA TYR A 341 3.02 18.27 0.10
C TYR A 341 1.91 18.80 0.99
N GLY A 342 0.85 18.01 1.22
CA GLY A 342 -0.26 18.40 2.09
C GLY A 342 -1.51 17.56 1.89
N SER A 343 -2.61 17.99 2.52
CA SER A 343 -3.89 17.30 2.46
C SER A 343 -4.79 17.90 1.39
N VAL A 344 -5.40 17.06 0.55
CA VAL A 344 -6.53 17.47 -0.31
C VAL A 344 -7.80 16.70 0.05
N TYR A 345 -8.94 17.14 -0.47
CA TYR A 345 -10.26 16.76 0.05
C TYR A 345 -11.23 16.34 -1.05
N LEU A 346 -12.16 15.44 -0.70
CA LEU A 346 -13.23 15.02 -1.61
C LEU A 346 -14.08 16.21 -2.07
N ASP A 347 -14.29 17.21 -1.22
CA ASP A 347 -15.01 18.43 -1.58
C ASP A 347 -14.63 19.63 -0.69
N LYS A 348 -15.20 20.79 -1.01
CA LYS A 348 -15.06 22.03 -0.23
C LYS A 348 -15.65 21.85 1.19
N PRO A 349 -15.16 22.60 2.19
CA PRO A 349 -15.76 22.59 3.52
C PRO A 349 -17.25 22.93 3.51
N ASN A 350 -17.96 22.42 4.52
CA ASN A 350 -19.40 22.58 4.75
C ASN A 350 -20.27 21.98 3.65
N THR A 351 -19.78 20.92 3.00
CA THR A 351 -20.53 20.10 2.03
C THR A 351 -20.80 18.71 2.61
N LYS A 352 -21.75 17.97 2.03
CA LYS A 352 -22.05 16.59 2.45
C LYS A 352 -20.87 15.62 2.33
N TRP A 353 -19.91 15.92 1.44
CA TRP A 353 -18.74 15.08 1.15
C TRP A 353 -17.49 15.49 1.95
N ARG A 354 -17.51 16.62 2.67
CA ARG A 354 -16.40 17.06 3.54
C ARG A 354 -16.79 17.21 5.00
N GLY A 355 -18.02 17.60 5.29
CA GLY A 355 -18.43 18.03 6.62
C GLY A 355 -17.90 19.42 6.96
N LYS A 356 -17.89 19.76 8.26
CA LYS A 356 -17.45 21.07 8.74
C LYS A 356 -15.98 21.35 8.37
N LYS A 357 -15.64 22.63 8.19
CA LYS A 357 -14.23 23.03 8.12
C LYS A 357 -13.53 22.63 9.43
N LEU A 358 -12.45 21.86 9.32
CA LEU A 358 -11.62 21.48 10.45
C LEU A 358 -10.50 22.50 10.64
N ILE A 359 -10.26 22.91 11.88
CA ILE A 359 -9.22 23.87 12.27
C ILE A 359 -8.08 23.09 12.91
N ASP A 360 -6.89 23.20 12.32
CA ASP A 360 -5.69 22.60 12.92
C ASP A 360 -5.45 23.17 14.31
N ARG A 361 -5.07 22.29 15.25
CA ARG A 361 -4.92 22.56 16.69
C ARG A 361 -6.20 22.72 17.52
N VAL A 362 -7.38 22.65 16.91
CA VAL A 362 -8.65 22.63 17.64
C VAL A 362 -9.36 21.29 17.47
N ASP A 363 -9.53 20.84 16.23
CA ASP A 363 -10.29 19.63 15.92
C ASP A 363 -9.44 18.34 15.95
N TYR A 364 -8.12 18.47 16.09
CA TYR A 364 -7.16 17.36 15.96
C TYR A 364 -6.33 17.10 17.23
N TYR A 365 -6.82 17.51 18.42
CA TYR A 365 -6.13 17.34 19.71
C TYR A 365 -7.00 16.66 20.76
#